data_AF-A0A951DDZ7-F1
#
_entry.id   AF-A0A951DDZ7-F1
#
_cell.length_a   1.000
_cell.length_b   1.000
_cell.length_c   1.000
_cell.angle_alpha   90.00
_cell.angle_beta   90.00
_cell.angle_gamma   90.00
#
_symmetry.space_group_name_H-M   'P 1'
#
loop_
_entity.id
_entity.type
_entity.pdbx_description
1 polymer ?
#
loop_
_entity_poly.entity_id
_entity_poly.type
_entity_poly.pdbx_seq_one_letter_code
_entity_poly.pdbx_strand_id
1 'polypeptide(L)'
;MTTRLWQWAGAGLALAATLVWAEDTLGWHSDCGSVKDWYTKNEDPSFQAKLDPAEPGVLKLTQEGTDTWGKAAFVVKDVDLDKTPILEVKVNKVDKDAAYKVGVAPLDWSELFVVVPRSSADGVSSGNIKTATGWSGKKSFNVVLIVEGKSKAVWFDDIKIKNAAPTAK
;
A
#
# COMPACT_ATOMS: atom_id res chain seq x y z
N MET A 1 59.48 2.28 54.90
CA MET A 1 59.32 1.72 53.54
C MET A 1 57.86 1.31 53.37
N THR A 2 57.07 2.13 52.72
CA THR A 2 55.72 1.72 52.26
C THR A 2 55.44 2.47 50.97
N THR A 3 55.23 1.72 49.91
CA THR A 3 55.14 2.16 48.53
C THR A 3 53.70 2.00 48.03
N ARG A 4 53.36 2.74 46.98
CA ARG A 4 52.26 2.53 46.00
C ARG A 4 50.89 3.09 46.41
N LEU A 5 50.05 3.59 45.50
CA LEU A 5 50.05 3.67 44.04
C LEU A 5 49.11 4.83 43.63
N TRP A 6 49.43 5.61 42.59
CA TRP A 6 48.50 6.56 41.99
C TRP A 6 47.64 5.83 40.95
N GLN A 7 46.32 5.96 41.05
CA GLN A 7 45.36 5.36 40.13
C GLN A 7 44.84 6.44 39.17
N TRP A 8 45.14 6.25 37.88
CA TRP A 8 44.71 7.08 36.77
C TRP A 8 43.24 6.80 36.42
N ALA A 9 42.42 7.84 36.29
CA ALA A 9 41.07 7.76 35.75
C ALA A 9 41.10 8.10 34.25
N GLY A 10 40.95 7.08 33.39
CA GLY A 10 40.75 7.25 31.96
C GLY A 10 39.29 7.55 31.66
N ALA A 11 39.00 8.74 31.14
CA ALA A 11 37.68 9.10 30.62
C ALA A 11 37.49 8.44 29.24
N GLY A 12 36.70 7.38 29.18
CA GLY A 12 36.24 6.78 27.93
C GLY A 12 35.11 7.63 27.33
N LEU A 13 35.39 8.29 26.20
CA LEU A 13 34.38 8.98 25.41
C LEU A 13 33.58 7.92 24.63
N ALA A 14 32.36 7.61 25.08
CA ALA A 14 31.46 6.75 24.33
C ALA A 14 30.82 7.56 23.18
N LEU A 15 31.20 7.26 21.92
CA LEU A 15 30.45 7.71 20.75
C LEU A 15 29.09 6.99 20.74
N ALA A 16 28.03 7.69 21.11
CA ALA A 16 26.67 7.23 20.85
C ALA A 16 26.37 7.44 19.36
N ALA A 17 26.31 6.36 18.58
CA ALA A 17 25.78 6.42 17.23
C ALA A 17 24.27 6.61 17.31
N THR A 18 23.79 7.81 17.00
CA THR A 18 22.36 8.08 16.81
C THR A 18 21.92 7.41 15.52
N LEU A 19 21.17 6.31 15.65
CA LEU A 19 20.50 5.65 14.54
C LEU A 19 19.38 6.59 14.04
N VAL A 20 19.65 7.32 12.95
CA VAL A 20 18.62 8.11 12.28
C VAL A 20 17.76 7.13 11.49
N TRP A 21 16.53 6.89 11.96
CA TRP A 21 15.52 6.17 11.20
C TRP A 21 15.09 7.07 10.04
N ALA A 22 15.36 6.66 8.80
CA ALA A 22 14.84 7.35 7.63
C ALA A 22 13.33 7.14 7.58
N GLU A 23 12.56 8.23 7.61
CA GLU A 23 11.11 8.15 7.43
C GLU A 23 10.77 7.77 5.98
N ASP A 24 9.73 6.95 5.81
CA ASP A 24 9.21 6.59 4.49
C ASP A 24 8.77 7.87 3.76
N THR A 25 9.35 8.12 2.59
CA THR A 25 8.90 9.16 1.67
C THR A 25 7.65 8.67 0.94
N LEU A 26 6.53 9.36 1.16
CA LEU A 26 5.25 9.06 0.52
C LEU A 26 5.11 9.81 -0.80
N GLY A 27 4.76 9.07 -1.85
CA GLY A 27 4.36 9.62 -3.15
C GLY A 27 2.86 9.84 -3.24
N TRP A 28 2.07 8.97 -2.58
CA TRP A 28 0.62 9.10 -2.46
C TRP A 28 0.12 8.24 -1.30
N HIS A 29 -1.02 8.59 -0.71
CA HIS A 29 -1.62 7.88 0.42
C HIS A 29 -3.14 8.04 0.43
N SER A 30 -3.84 6.97 0.76
CA SER A 30 -5.26 6.92 1.11
C SER A 30 -5.41 6.18 2.44
N ASP A 31 -5.97 6.86 3.43
CA ASP A 31 -6.29 6.35 4.76
C ASP A 31 -7.56 5.48 4.79
N CYS A 32 -8.20 5.26 3.64
CA CYS A 32 -9.42 4.48 3.52
C CYS A 32 -10.57 5.01 4.43
N GLY A 33 -10.56 6.29 4.79
CA GLY A 33 -11.60 6.92 5.61
C GLY A 33 -12.82 7.38 4.82
N SER A 34 -12.72 7.47 3.49
CA SER A 34 -13.75 8.04 2.62
C SER A 34 -13.87 7.28 1.29
N VAL A 35 -15.11 7.13 0.83
CA VAL A 35 -15.44 6.53 -0.49
C VAL A 35 -15.50 7.56 -1.61
N LYS A 36 -15.48 8.87 -1.30
CA LYS A 36 -15.85 9.97 -2.22
C LYS A 36 -15.07 9.99 -3.54
N ASP A 37 -13.79 9.61 -3.48
CA ASP A 37 -12.88 9.71 -4.62
C ASP A 37 -12.63 8.34 -5.30
N TRP A 38 -13.38 7.32 -4.89
CA TRP A 38 -13.35 5.98 -5.47
C TRP A 38 -14.42 5.82 -6.56
N TYR A 39 -14.02 5.26 -7.70
CA TYR A 39 -14.90 4.86 -8.80
C TYR A 39 -15.35 3.42 -8.59
N THR A 40 -16.66 3.17 -8.64
CA THR A 40 -17.30 1.87 -8.40
C THR A 40 -18.44 1.62 -9.38
N LYS A 41 -19.31 0.65 -9.10
CA LYS A 41 -20.49 0.31 -9.89
C LYS A 41 -21.42 1.49 -10.15
N ASN A 42 -21.57 2.37 -9.17
CA ASN A 42 -22.50 3.50 -9.26
C ASN A 42 -22.06 4.48 -10.34
N GLU A 43 -20.75 4.62 -10.53
CA GLU A 43 -20.13 5.48 -11.51
C GLU A 43 -19.93 4.76 -12.86
N ASP A 44 -19.52 3.49 -12.83
CA ASP A 44 -19.34 2.63 -13.99
C ASP A 44 -19.99 1.25 -13.74
N PRO A 45 -21.11 0.92 -14.40
CA PRO A 45 -21.80 -0.36 -14.22
C PRO A 45 -20.94 -1.60 -14.49
N SER A 46 -19.81 -1.47 -15.19
CA SER A 46 -18.88 -2.58 -15.41
C SER A 46 -18.06 -2.92 -14.16
N PHE A 47 -18.02 -2.04 -13.16
CA PHE A 47 -17.30 -2.24 -11.91
C PHE A 47 -18.25 -2.97 -10.96
N GLN A 48 -18.23 -4.29 -10.98
CA GLN A 48 -19.14 -5.16 -10.19
C GLN A 48 -18.79 -5.17 -8.68
N ALA A 49 -18.69 -4.00 -8.05
CA ALA A 49 -18.38 -3.85 -6.63
C ALA A 49 -19.04 -2.63 -5.99
N LYS A 50 -19.22 -2.72 -4.67
CA LYS A 50 -19.69 -1.64 -3.80
C LYS A 50 -18.63 -1.29 -2.76
N LEU A 51 -18.37 0.01 -2.59
CA LEU A 51 -17.60 0.53 -1.46
C LEU A 51 -18.54 1.02 -0.36
N ASP A 52 -18.25 0.64 0.88
CA ASP A 52 -18.86 1.23 2.06
C ASP A 52 -17.77 1.57 3.08
N PRO A 53 -17.87 2.68 3.83
CA PRO A 53 -17.08 2.86 5.04
C PRO A 53 -17.53 1.80 6.07
N ALA A 54 -16.61 1.00 6.59
CA ALA A 54 -16.92 0.02 7.63
C ALA A 54 -16.72 0.60 9.03
N GLU A 55 -15.57 1.25 9.22
CA GLU A 55 -15.09 1.85 10.46
C GLU A 55 -14.24 3.08 10.09
N PRO A 56 -13.95 4.00 11.03
CA PRO A 56 -13.03 5.11 10.76
C PRO A 56 -11.69 4.61 10.21
N GLY A 57 -11.35 5.01 8.98
CA GLY A 57 -10.12 4.58 8.30
C GLY A 57 -10.19 3.20 7.61
N VAL A 58 -11.37 2.58 7.49
CA VAL A 58 -11.52 1.27 6.85
C VAL A 58 -12.56 1.29 5.74
N LEU A 59 -12.13 0.98 4.52
CA LEU A 59 -12.98 0.76 3.35
C LEU A 59 -13.34 -0.71 3.21
N LYS A 60 -14.63 -1.02 3.16
CA LYS A 60 -15.13 -2.33 2.78
C LYS A 60 -15.46 -2.33 1.28
N LEU A 61 -14.74 -3.14 0.52
CA LEU A 61 -15.06 -3.44 -0.87
C LEU A 61 -15.82 -4.76 -0.94
N THR A 62 -17.07 -4.72 -1.37
CA THR A 62 -17.91 -5.92 -1.55
C THR A 62 -18.07 -6.22 -3.03
N GLN A 63 -17.85 -7.46 -3.44
CA GLN A 63 -18.19 -7.89 -4.79
C GLN A 63 -19.71 -7.91 -4.96
N GLU A 64 -20.19 -7.20 -5.98
CA GLU A 64 -21.61 -7.13 -6.31
C GLU A 64 -21.85 -7.39 -7.79
N GLY A 65 -22.48 -8.51 -8.12
CA GLY A 65 -22.79 -8.80 -9.51
C GLY A 65 -23.12 -10.24 -9.78
N THR A 66 -23.28 -10.53 -11.06
CA THR A 66 -23.33 -11.91 -11.57
C THR A 66 -21.94 -12.52 -11.70
N ASP A 67 -20.90 -11.69 -11.80
CA ASP A 67 -19.51 -12.10 -11.95
C ASP A 67 -18.90 -12.63 -10.64
N THR A 68 -17.72 -13.23 -10.75
CA THR A 68 -16.96 -13.76 -9.62
C THR A 68 -16.00 -12.74 -9.00
N TRP A 69 -15.92 -11.54 -9.57
CA TRP A 69 -15.01 -10.48 -9.16
C TRP A 69 -15.68 -9.11 -9.28
N GLY A 70 -15.08 -8.12 -8.63
CA GLY A 70 -15.51 -6.73 -8.61
C GLY A 70 -14.30 -5.83 -8.39
N LYS A 71 -14.38 -4.58 -8.85
CA LYS A 71 -13.27 -3.64 -8.72
C LYS A 71 -13.73 -2.24 -8.32
N ALA A 72 -12.83 -1.52 -7.67
CA ALA A 72 -12.93 -0.09 -7.43
C ALA A 72 -11.61 0.58 -7.78
N ALA A 73 -11.66 1.84 -8.18
CA ALA A 73 -10.47 2.57 -8.61
C ALA A 73 -10.34 3.92 -7.94
N PHE A 74 -9.13 4.44 -7.86
CA PHE A 74 -8.83 5.79 -7.39
C PHE A 74 -7.82 6.42 -8.35
N VAL A 75 -8.08 7.66 -8.81
CA VAL A 75 -7.14 8.37 -9.71
C VAL A 75 -6.05 9.03 -8.88
N VAL A 76 -4.82 8.58 -9.09
CA VAL A 76 -3.61 9.13 -8.49
C VAL A 76 -2.90 10.02 -9.51
N LYS A 77 -2.36 11.16 -9.06
CA LYS A 77 -1.73 12.16 -9.93
C LYS A 77 -0.28 12.41 -9.53
N ASP A 78 0.56 12.61 -10.55
CA ASP A 78 1.92 13.17 -10.44
C ASP A 78 2.88 12.41 -9.50
N VAL A 79 2.71 11.09 -9.36
CA VAL A 79 3.60 10.24 -8.55
C VAL A 79 4.91 10.00 -9.27
N ASP A 80 6.02 10.32 -8.62
CA ASP A 80 7.38 10.07 -9.11
C ASP A 80 7.80 8.62 -8.80
N LEU A 81 7.60 7.73 -9.76
CA LEU A 81 7.90 6.31 -9.59
C LEU A 81 9.39 6.02 -9.44
N ASP A 82 10.28 6.93 -9.84
CA ASP A 82 11.72 6.75 -9.63
C ASP A 82 12.10 6.95 -8.16
N LYS A 83 11.26 7.63 -7.37
CA LYS A 83 11.45 7.84 -5.93
C LYS A 83 10.57 6.93 -5.09
N THR A 84 9.32 6.76 -5.47
CA THR A 84 8.31 6.03 -4.69
C THR A 84 7.66 4.92 -5.53
N PRO A 85 8.37 3.82 -5.84
CA PRO A 85 7.84 2.77 -6.71
C PRO A 85 6.97 1.73 -6.00
N ILE A 86 6.93 1.72 -4.67
CA ILE A 86 6.32 0.62 -3.90
C ILE A 86 4.88 0.96 -3.58
N LEU A 87 3.94 0.15 -4.07
CA LEU A 87 2.54 0.15 -3.63
C LEU A 87 2.41 -0.81 -2.44
N GLU A 88 2.01 -0.29 -1.29
CA GLU A 88 1.70 -1.06 -0.08
C GLU A 88 0.22 -0.96 0.24
N VAL A 89 -0.35 -2.09 0.68
CA VAL A 89 -1.76 -2.24 1.00
C VAL A 89 -1.86 -2.99 2.32
N LYS A 90 -2.62 -2.42 3.26
CA LYS A 90 -3.00 -3.07 4.51
C LYS A 90 -4.46 -3.50 4.43
N VAL A 91 -4.70 -4.79 4.66
CA VAL A 91 -6.02 -5.41 4.69
C VAL A 91 -6.28 -5.92 6.11
N ASN A 92 -7.36 -5.45 6.72
CA ASN A 92 -7.73 -5.84 8.09
C ASN A 92 -8.48 -7.17 8.12
N LYS A 93 -9.23 -7.48 7.06
CA LYS A 93 -10.06 -8.67 6.99
C LYS A 93 -10.35 -9.06 5.55
N VAL A 94 -10.43 -10.36 5.30
CA VAL A 94 -10.92 -10.97 4.07
C VAL A 94 -12.02 -11.95 4.44
N ASP A 95 -13.17 -11.89 3.78
CA ASP A 95 -14.23 -12.87 4.01
C ASP A 95 -13.78 -14.29 3.63
N LYS A 96 -14.36 -15.30 4.28
CA LYS A 96 -14.14 -16.70 3.91
C LYS A 96 -14.54 -16.93 2.45
N ASP A 97 -13.68 -17.62 1.70
CA ASP A 97 -13.79 -17.90 0.27
C ASP A 97 -13.67 -16.66 -0.63
N ALA A 98 -13.15 -15.55 -0.09
CA ALA A 98 -12.81 -14.35 -0.84
C ALA A 98 -11.30 -14.26 -1.12
N ALA A 99 -10.93 -13.39 -2.05
CA ALA A 99 -9.55 -12.98 -2.27
C ALA A 99 -9.52 -11.52 -2.76
N TYR A 100 -8.35 -10.92 -2.70
CA TYR A 100 -8.09 -9.63 -3.34
C TYR A 100 -6.79 -9.65 -4.12
N LYS A 101 -6.67 -8.68 -5.02
CA LYS A 101 -5.41 -8.25 -5.62
C LYS A 101 -5.49 -6.75 -5.84
N VAL A 102 -4.34 -6.10 -5.93
CA VAL A 102 -4.28 -4.66 -6.20
C VAL A 102 -3.41 -4.41 -7.41
N GLY A 103 -3.93 -3.61 -8.33
CA GLY A 103 -3.26 -3.28 -9.57
C GLY A 103 -3.21 -1.78 -9.80
N VAL A 104 -2.60 -1.42 -10.92
CA VAL A 104 -2.68 -0.07 -11.49
C VAL A 104 -3.10 -0.15 -12.94
N ALA A 105 -3.76 0.88 -13.43
CA ALA A 105 -4.14 1.01 -14.84
C ALA A 105 -3.85 2.44 -15.32
N PRO A 106 -3.42 2.67 -16.58
CA PRO A 106 -3.37 4.01 -17.12
C PRO A 106 -4.75 4.68 -17.07
N LEU A 107 -4.78 6.01 -17.22
CA LEU A 107 -6.04 6.78 -17.15
C LEU A 107 -7.05 6.41 -18.22
N ASP A 108 -6.59 5.90 -19.37
CA ASP A 108 -7.40 5.41 -20.48
C ASP A 108 -7.86 3.95 -20.34
N TRP A 109 -7.49 3.28 -19.25
CA TRP A 109 -7.83 1.87 -18.98
C TRP A 109 -7.36 0.87 -20.04
N SER A 110 -6.35 1.22 -20.86
CA SER A 110 -5.84 0.35 -21.93
C SER A 110 -5.28 -0.99 -21.41
N GLU A 111 -4.73 -1.02 -20.19
CA GLU A 111 -4.22 -2.23 -19.56
C GLU A 111 -4.35 -2.17 -18.03
N LEU A 112 -4.47 -3.33 -17.38
CA LEU A 112 -4.44 -3.47 -15.93
C LEU A 112 -3.22 -4.31 -15.52
N PHE A 113 -2.32 -3.72 -14.76
CA PHE A 113 -1.12 -4.38 -14.24
C PHE A 113 -1.33 -4.77 -12.78
N VAL A 114 -1.21 -6.05 -12.47
CA VAL A 114 -1.28 -6.54 -11.08
C VAL A 114 0.05 -6.20 -10.39
N VAL A 115 -0.02 -5.42 -9.30
CA VAL A 115 1.15 -4.99 -8.53
C VAL A 115 1.26 -5.78 -7.23
N VAL A 116 0.15 -5.90 -6.49
CA VAL A 116 0.02 -6.79 -5.34
C VAL A 116 -0.68 -8.07 -5.80
N PRO A 117 0.00 -9.23 -5.77
CA PRO A 117 -0.58 -10.50 -6.20
C PRO A 117 -1.83 -10.89 -5.42
N ARG A 118 -2.55 -11.88 -5.96
CA ARG A 118 -3.74 -12.44 -5.34
C ARG A 118 -3.45 -12.98 -3.93
N SER A 119 -4.23 -12.57 -2.94
CA SER A 119 -4.16 -13.06 -1.57
C SER A 119 -5.55 -13.28 -0.97
N SER A 120 -5.67 -14.26 -0.08
CA SER A 120 -6.85 -14.47 0.78
C SER A 120 -6.54 -14.20 2.25
N ALA A 121 -5.35 -13.68 2.56
CA ALA A 121 -4.89 -13.37 3.91
C ALA A 121 -5.00 -11.87 4.21
N ASP A 122 -5.29 -11.57 5.47
CA ASP A 122 -5.15 -10.25 6.06
C ASP A 122 -3.67 -9.87 6.26
N GLY A 123 -3.44 -8.61 6.66
CA GLY A 123 -2.12 -8.06 6.90
C GLY A 123 -1.65 -7.08 5.83
N VAL A 124 -0.33 -6.89 5.77
CA VAL A 124 0.31 -5.93 4.87
C VAL A 124 0.93 -6.67 3.68
N SER A 125 0.60 -6.23 2.48
CA SER A 125 1.17 -6.72 1.23
C SER A 125 1.70 -5.55 0.40
N SER A 126 2.75 -5.78 -0.38
CA SER A 126 3.30 -4.73 -1.25
C SER A 126 3.83 -5.29 -2.56
N GLY A 127 3.97 -4.41 -3.54
CA GLY A 127 4.54 -4.71 -4.85
C GLY A 127 5.19 -3.48 -5.49
N ASN A 128 6.07 -3.70 -6.45
CA ASN A 128 6.77 -2.63 -7.15
C ASN A 128 6.05 -2.29 -8.46
N ILE A 129 5.52 -1.06 -8.57
CA ILE A 129 4.78 -0.57 -9.73
C ILE A 129 5.67 -0.57 -10.97
N LYS A 130 6.94 -0.14 -10.86
CA LYS A 130 7.87 -0.11 -12.00
C LYS A 130 8.14 -1.50 -12.55
N THR A 131 8.34 -2.48 -11.67
CA THR A 131 8.55 -3.87 -12.08
C THR A 131 7.32 -4.44 -12.79
N ALA A 132 6.11 -4.13 -12.29
CA ALA A 132 4.87 -4.64 -12.86
C ALA A 132 4.48 -3.99 -14.21
N THR A 133 4.85 -2.72 -14.43
CA THR A 133 4.36 -1.91 -15.56
C THR A 133 5.43 -1.52 -16.57
N GLY A 134 6.71 -1.55 -16.19
CA GLY A 134 7.80 -0.92 -16.94
C GLY A 134 7.79 0.61 -16.90
N TRP A 135 6.91 1.25 -16.13
CA TRP A 135 6.84 2.71 -16.05
C TRP A 135 7.98 3.33 -15.25
N SER A 136 8.24 4.61 -15.50
CA SER A 136 9.24 5.43 -14.81
C SER A 136 8.82 6.91 -14.80
N GLY A 137 9.55 7.72 -14.02
CA GLY A 137 9.31 9.15 -13.85
C GLY A 137 7.97 9.48 -13.20
N LYS A 138 7.51 10.72 -13.40
CA LYS A 138 6.20 11.19 -12.94
C LYS A 138 5.06 10.57 -13.76
N LYS A 139 4.08 9.99 -13.08
CA LYS A 139 2.92 9.35 -13.70
C LYS A 139 1.62 9.65 -12.95
N SER A 140 0.53 9.70 -13.72
CA SER A 140 -0.84 9.71 -13.23
C SER A 140 -1.54 8.46 -13.76
N PHE A 141 -2.26 7.76 -12.89
CA PHE A 141 -2.85 6.45 -13.17
C PHE A 141 -3.96 6.13 -12.16
N ASN A 142 -4.69 5.05 -12.42
CA ASN A 142 -5.66 4.49 -11.50
C ASN A 142 -4.97 3.48 -10.58
N VAL A 143 -5.12 3.60 -9.26
CA VAL A 143 -4.93 2.48 -8.32
C VAL A 143 -6.23 1.68 -8.30
N VAL A 144 -6.15 0.36 -8.48
CA VAL A 144 -7.32 -0.51 -8.68
C VAL A 144 -7.35 -1.61 -7.64
N LEU A 145 -8.36 -1.55 -6.77
CA LEU A 145 -8.69 -2.63 -5.84
C LEU A 145 -9.57 -3.64 -6.55
N ILE A 146 -9.23 -4.92 -6.43
CA ILE A 146 -10.01 -6.01 -7.03
C ILE A 146 -10.32 -7.02 -5.95
N VAL A 147 -11.60 -7.33 -5.79
CA VAL A 147 -12.12 -8.36 -4.90
C VAL A 147 -12.66 -9.52 -5.72
N GLU A 148 -12.40 -10.74 -5.26
CA GLU A 148 -12.91 -11.99 -5.82
C GLU A 148 -13.75 -12.71 -4.75
N GLY A 149 -14.79 -13.40 -5.20
CA GLY A 149 -15.74 -14.12 -4.35
C GLY A 149 -17.11 -13.46 -4.39
N LYS A 150 -18.10 -14.20 -4.91
CA LYS A 150 -19.45 -13.66 -5.12
C LYS A 150 -20.09 -13.22 -3.80
N SER A 151 -20.52 -11.96 -3.73
CA SER A 151 -21.10 -11.36 -2.52
C SER A 151 -20.19 -11.39 -1.29
N LYS A 152 -18.87 -11.45 -1.50
CA LYS A 152 -17.85 -11.42 -0.46
C LYS A 152 -17.19 -10.06 -0.38
N ALA A 153 -16.60 -9.75 0.77
CA ALA A 153 -15.95 -8.48 1.02
C ALA A 153 -14.51 -8.59 1.51
N VAL A 154 -13.80 -7.49 1.33
CA VAL A 154 -12.43 -7.24 1.81
C VAL A 154 -12.38 -5.86 2.45
N TRP A 155 -11.70 -5.76 3.59
CA TRP A 155 -11.59 -4.52 4.39
C TRP A 155 -10.18 -3.96 4.27
N PHE A 156 -10.05 -2.88 3.51
CA PHE A 156 -8.81 -2.14 3.28
C PHE A 156 -8.66 -1.02 4.31
N ASP A 157 -7.50 -0.94 4.93
CA ASP A 157 -7.18 0.00 6.02
C ASP A 157 -6.28 1.13 5.52
N ASP A 158 -5.21 0.77 4.81
CA ASP A 158 -4.18 1.72 4.40
C ASP A 158 -3.69 1.36 3.00
N ILE A 159 -3.62 2.34 2.11
CA ILE A 159 -3.07 2.16 0.77
C ILE A 159 -2.12 3.31 0.51
N LYS A 160 -0.86 2.99 0.21
CA LYS A 160 0.16 4.01 -0.01
C LYS A 160 1.14 3.65 -1.10
N ILE A 161 1.66 4.68 -1.75
CA ILE A 161 2.78 4.59 -2.66
C ILE A 161 3.98 5.25 -1.98
N LYS A 162 5.07 4.52 -1.78
CA LYS A 162 6.23 4.96 -1.00
C LYS A 162 7.56 4.54 -1.61
N ASN A 163 8.65 5.09 -1.07
CA ASN A 163 9.99 4.64 -1.41
C ASN A 163 10.21 3.18 -1.00
N ALA A 164 11.17 2.53 -1.66
CA ALA A 164 11.69 1.27 -1.15
C ALA A 164 12.32 1.50 0.22
N ALA A 165 12.12 0.55 1.14
CA ALA A 165 12.80 0.57 2.43
C ALA A 165 14.30 0.72 2.21
N PRO A 166 15.02 1.48 3.06
CA PRO A 166 16.47 1.57 2.95
C PRO A 166 17.05 0.16 3.02
N THR A 167 17.72 -0.30 1.95
CA THR A 167 18.50 -1.53 2.04
C THR A 167 19.62 -1.28 3.03
N ALA A 168 19.59 -1.96 4.18
CA ALA A 168 20.74 -2.00 5.08
C ALA A 168 21.93 -2.52 4.27
N LYS A 169 22.96 -1.67 4.14
CA LYS A 169 24.22 -2.04 3.50
C LYS A 169 25.13 -2.74 4.49
#